data_AF-A0A382Z137-F1
#
_entry.id   AF-A0A382Z137-F1
#
_cell.length_a   1.000
_cell.length_b   1.000
_cell.length_c   1.000
_cell.angle_alpha   90.00
_cell.angle_beta   90.00
_cell.angle_gamma   90.00
#
_symmetry.space_group_name_H-M   'P 1'
#
loop_
_entity.id
_entity.type
_entity.pdbx_description
1 polymer ?
#
loop_
_entity_poly.entity_id
_entity_poly.type
_entity_poly.pdbx_seq_one_letter_code
_entity_poly.pdbx_strand_id
1 'polypeptide(L)' 'MENNIPRNIEETDFFKENANLVDFFNNSCAKHSEKIAFESFDVEMSFDELSVQVNSFASWLSQNFKPGD' A
#
# COMPACT_ATOMS: atom_id res chain seq x y z
N MET A 1 -12.04 26.87 12.90
CA MET A 1 -10.80 26.35 12.31
C MET A 1 -11.10 26.15 10.83
N GLU A 2 -10.46 26.92 9.96
CA GLU A 2 -10.64 26.75 8.51
C GLU A 2 -10.03 25.41 8.09
N ASN A 3 -10.84 24.58 7.44
CA ASN A 3 -10.40 23.30 6.89
C ASN A 3 -9.54 23.58 5.67
N ASN A 4 -8.22 23.70 5.88
CA ASN A 4 -7.21 23.73 4.82
C ASN A 4 -7.09 22.33 4.18
N ILE A 5 -8.17 21.87 3.55
CA ILE A 5 -8.12 20.70 2.67
C ILE A 5 -7.65 21.21 1.31
N PRO A 6 -6.46 20.80 0.83
CA PRO A 6 -5.95 21.24 -0.46
C PRO A 6 -6.95 20.88 -1.57
N ARG A 7 -7.39 21.87 -2.35
CA ARG A 7 -8.31 21.67 -3.48
C ARG A 7 -7.66 20.98 -4.68
N ASN A 8 -6.34 21.01 -4.75
CA ASN A 8 -5.53 20.28 -5.71
C ASN A 8 -4.37 19.64 -4.96
N ILE A 9 -4.25 18.33 -5.09
CA ILE A 9 -3.00 17.62 -4.82
C ILE A 9 -2.17 17.88 -6.08
N GLU A 10 -1.09 18.67 -5.98
CA GLU A 10 -0.13 18.72 -7.10
C GLU A 10 0.25 17.27 -7.45
N GLU A 11 0.18 16.89 -8.73
CA GLU A 11 0.72 15.61 -9.17
C GLU A 11 2.22 15.61 -8.88
N THR A 12 2.58 15.16 -7.68
CA THR A 12 3.96 14.91 -7.29
C THR A 12 4.51 13.89 -8.27
N ASP A 13 5.76 14.07 -8.72
CA ASP A 13 6.45 13.13 -9.63
C ASP A 13 6.36 11.66 -9.17
N PHE A 14 6.16 11.48 -7.86
CA PHE A 14 5.77 10.25 -7.18
C PHE A 14 4.62 9.44 -7.83
N PHE A 15 3.57 10.09 -8.33
CA PHE A 15 2.45 9.43 -9.02
C PHE A 15 2.75 9.17 -10.50
N LYS A 16 3.79 9.79 -11.08
CA LYS A 16 4.17 9.58 -12.48
C LYS A 16 4.85 8.23 -12.69
N GLU A 17 5.45 7.67 -11.65
CA GLU A 17 6.15 6.37 -11.70
C GLU A 17 5.24 5.17 -11.38
N ASN A 18 4.00 5.39 -10.93
CA ASN A 18 3.10 4.34 -10.44
C ASN A 18 1.70 4.53 -11.02
N ALA A 19 1.18 3.56 -11.78
CA ALA A 19 -0.11 3.73 -12.45
C ALA A 19 -1.32 3.68 -11.49
N ASN A 20 -1.15 3.08 -10.31
CA ASN A 20 -2.15 3.06 -9.23
C ASN A 20 -1.48 2.77 -7.86
N LEU A 21 -2.29 2.76 -6.79
CA LEU A 21 -1.82 2.53 -5.43
C LEU A 21 -1.23 1.11 -5.22
N VAL A 22 -1.75 0.10 -5.92
CA VAL A 22 -1.22 -1.27 -5.85
C VAL A 22 0.16 -1.35 -6.51
N ASP A 23 0.35 -0.69 -7.65
CA ASP A 23 1.66 -0.60 -8.29
C ASP A 23 2.67 0.13 -7.41
N PHE A 24 2.24 1.22 -6.77
CA PHE A 24 3.06 1.93 -5.78
C PHE A 24 3.47 1.02 -4.62
N PHE A 25 2.53 0.25 -4.08
CA PHE A 25 2.81 -0.70 -3.01
C PHE A 25 3.81 -1.77 -3.46
N ASN A 26 3.59 -2.38 -4.63
CA ASN A 26 4.47 -3.42 -5.17
C ASN A 26 5.89 -2.90 -5.44
N ASN A 27 6.01 -1.70 -6.02
CA ASN A 27 7.30 -1.05 -6.28
C ASN A 27 8.03 -0.72 -4.97
N SER A 28 7.30 -0.26 -3.96
CA SER A 28 7.84 0.00 -2.63
C SER A 28 8.34 -1.29 -1.97
N CYS A 29 7.58 -2.37 -2.07
CA CYS A 29 7.98 -3.67 -1.53
C CYS A 29 9.24 -4.21 -2.20
N ALA A 30 9.34 -4.11 -3.52
CA ALA A 30 10.53 -4.54 -4.26
C ALA A 30 11.79 -3.72 -3.90
N LYS A 31 11.64 -2.42 -3.70
CA LYS A 31 12.77 -1.50 -3.43
C LYS A 31 13.25 -1.55 -1.98
N HIS A 32 12.38 -1.93 -1.04
CA HIS A 32 12.60 -1.81 0.39
C HIS A 32 12.30 -3.09 1.16
N SER A 33 12.39 -4.26 0.50
CA SER A 33 11.97 -5.57 1.01
C SER A 33 12.36 -5.85 2.47
N GLU A 34 13.62 -5.60 2.84
CA GLU A 34 14.15 -5.87 4.19
C GLU A 34 13.86 -4.77 5.23
N LYS A 35 13.28 -3.62 4.82
CA LYS A 35 12.95 -2.53 5.73
C LYS A 35 11.61 -2.79 6.42
N ILE A 36 11.46 -2.26 7.63
CA ILE A 36 10.20 -2.29 8.37
C ILE A 36 9.17 -1.39 7.67
N ALA A 37 8.04 -1.98 7.30
CA ALA A 37 6.90 -1.32 6.66
C ALA A 37 5.79 -0.98 7.66
N PHE A 38 5.69 -1.78 8.71
CA PHE A 38 4.67 -1.65 9.74
C PHE A 38 5.26 -1.98 11.11
N GLU A 39 4.89 -1.18 12.11
CA GLU A 39 5.25 -1.38 13.51
C GLU A 39 4.04 -1.05 14.37
N SER A 40 3.70 -1.96 15.30
CA SER A 40 2.66 -1.75 16.30
C SER A 40 2.96 -2.57 17.55
N PHE A 41 3.19 -1.88 18.67
CA PHE A 41 3.62 -2.50 19.94
C PHE A 41 4.84 -3.41 19.71
N ASP A 42 4.71 -4.70 19.98
CA ASP A 42 5.79 -5.69 19.86
C ASP A 42 5.79 -6.40 18.48
N VAL A 43 5.00 -5.90 17.52
CA VAL A 43 4.89 -6.46 16.18
C VAL A 43 5.55 -5.53 15.18
N GLU A 44 6.56 -6.05 14.52
CA GLU A 44 7.19 -5.44 13.35
C GLU A 44 6.96 -6.32 12.13
N MET A 45 6.82 -5.70 10.97
CA MET A 45 6.68 -6.40 9.70
C MET A 45 7.46 -5.67 8.62
N SER A 46 8.35 -6.38 7.97
CA SER A 46 9.08 -5.90 6.80
C SER A 46 8.16 -5.72 5.59
N PHE A 47 8.62 -4.99 4.57
CA PHE A 47 7.90 -4.86 3.31
C PHE A 47 7.68 -6.20 2.61
N ASP A 48 8.64 -7.13 2.70
CA ASP A 48 8.49 -8.47 2.14
C ASP A 48 7.39 -9.28 2.87
N GLU A 49 7.44 -9.31 4.20
CA GLU A 49 6.43 -10.00 5.01
C GLU A 49 5.04 -9.39 4.80
N LEU A 50 4.94 -8.06 4.72
CA LEU A 50 3.69 -7.36 4.47
C LEU A 50 3.13 -7.71 3.09
N SER A 51 3.98 -7.76 2.06
CA SER A 51 3.59 -8.18 0.71
C SER A 51 3.01 -9.59 0.69
N VAL A 52 3.65 -10.55 1.39
CA VAL A 52 3.16 -11.92 1.50
C VAL A 52 1.79 -11.97 2.17
N GLN A 53 1.60 -11.25 3.28
CA GLN A 53 0.34 -11.23 4.02
C GLN A 53 -0.80 -10.60 3.20
N VAL A 54 -0.56 -9.43 2.61
CA VAL A 54 -1.56 -8.70 1.82
C VAL A 54 -1.97 -9.51 0.58
N ASN A 55 -1.02 -10.12 -0.13
CA ASN A 55 -1.35 -10.95 -1.30
C ASN A 55 -2.13 -12.21 -0.93
N SER A 56 -1.79 -12.84 0.19
CA SER A 56 -2.54 -14.00 0.71
C SER A 56 -3.98 -13.61 1.06
N PHE A 57 -4.15 -12.47 1.72
CA PHE A 57 -5.48 -11.96 2.08
C PHE A 57 -6.28 -11.53 0.85
N ALA A 58 -5.66 -10.83 -0.11
CA ALA A 58 -6.29 -10.44 -1.37
C ALA A 58 -6.74 -11.67 -2.19
N SER A 59 -5.93 -12.73 -2.22
CA SER A 59 -6.31 -13.99 -2.86
C SER A 59 -7.54 -14.60 -2.20
N TRP A 60 -7.57 -14.64 -0.86
CA TRP A 60 -8.73 -15.12 -0.11
C TRP A 60 -9.97 -14.25 -0.39
N LEU A 61 -9.85 -12.92 -0.37
CA LEU A 61 -10.95 -12.01 -0.70
C LEU A 61 -11.50 -12.28 -2.10
N SER A 62 -10.62 -12.47 -3.10
CA SER A 62 -11.03 -12.72 -4.49
C SER A 62 -11.82 -14.02 -4.69
N GLN A 63 -11.66 -14.97 -3.77
CA GLN A 63 -12.39 -16.25 -3.77
C GLN A 63 -13.73 -16.17 -3.04
N ASN A 64 -13.89 -15.19 -2.15
CA ASN A 64 -15.04 -15.09 -1.25
C ASN A 64 -15.96 -13.89 -1.57
N PHE A 65 -15.48 -12.93 -2.35
CA PHE A 65 -16.17 -11.69 -2.69
C PHE A 65 -16.07 -11.40 -4.19
N LYS A 66 -16.99 -10.59 -4.69
CA LYS A 66 -17.05 -10.10 -6.07
C LYS A 66 -16.58 -8.65 -6.14
N PRO A 67 -16.10 -8.20 -7.32
CA PRO A 67 -15.85 -6.79 -7.54
C PRO A 67 -17.13 -5.97 -7.30
N GLY A 68 -17.06 -5.03 -6.35
CA GLY A 68 -18.17 -4.14 -5.99
C GLY A 68 -18.95 -4.52 -4.72
N ASP A 69 -18.58 -5.61 -4.04
CA ASP A 69 -19.07 -5.95 -2.70
C ASP A 69 -18.63 -4.93 -1.63
#